data_AF-J1I7C1-F1
#
_entry.id   AF-J1I7C1-F1
#
_cell.length_a   1.000
_cell.length_b   1.000
_cell.length_c   1.000
_cell.angle_alpha   90.00
_cell.angle_beta   90.00
_cell.angle_gamma   90.00
#
_symmetry.space_group_name_H-M   'P 1'
#
loop_
_entity.id
_entity.type
_entity.pdbx_description
1 polymer ?
#
loop_
_entity_poly.entity_id
_entity_poly.type
_entity_poly.pdbx_seq_one_letter_code
_entity_poly.pdbx_strand_id
1 'polypeptide(L)'
;MKKSQLYGLLGGFISSAALAVLYVTDKNYLLEGYEKLSWLVIWAACFVAVAQERSAKEDQFIGFYEALRPAFQTFVYAYVIKTIFIYLLFVYIDPDLLELSKQKAIEIFIEHKPAEEPQEIFNGRLEAYKKEYFGPRLFDLGIMLEVILGFVLSAITAFLMRRDRPDY
;
A
#
# COMPACT_ATOMS: atom_id res chain seq x y z
N MET A 1 -0.15 22.64 -10.59
CA MET A 1 -0.30 21.51 -9.63
C MET A 1 0.58 21.79 -8.41
N LYS A 2 0.11 21.44 -7.20
CA LYS A 2 0.98 21.50 -6.02
C LYS A 2 2.06 20.40 -6.16
N LYS A 3 3.30 20.68 -5.72
CA LYS A 3 4.43 19.74 -5.88
C LYS A 3 4.15 18.37 -5.22
N SER A 4 3.46 18.35 -4.08
CA SER A 4 3.03 17.10 -3.41
C SER A 4 2.14 16.21 -4.28
N GLN A 5 1.26 16.79 -5.09
CA GLN A 5 0.40 16.04 -6.01
C GLN A 5 1.23 15.38 -7.12
N LEU A 6 2.21 16.10 -7.66
CA LEU A 6 3.10 15.56 -8.70
C LEU A 6 3.89 14.35 -8.18
N TYR A 7 4.50 14.47 -7.00
CA TYR A 7 5.24 13.35 -6.40
C TYR A 7 4.34 12.18 -6.01
N GLY A 8 3.08 12.46 -5.62
CA GLY A 8 2.10 11.42 -5.37
C GLY A 8 1.73 10.66 -6.64
N LEU A 9 1.51 11.37 -7.75
CA LEU A 9 1.26 10.75 -9.06
C LEU A 9 2.46 9.92 -9.52
N LEU A 10 3.67 10.48 -9.47
CA LEU A 10 4.89 9.78 -9.86
C LEU A 10 5.13 8.55 -8.97
N GLY A 11 4.99 8.67 -7.65
CA GLY A 11 5.10 7.53 -6.73
C GLY A 11 4.07 6.44 -7.03
N GLY A 12 2.83 6.83 -7.35
CA GLY A 12 1.77 5.91 -7.78
C GLY A 12 2.09 5.17 -9.08
N PHE A 13 2.56 5.88 -10.10
CA PHE A 13 2.95 5.26 -11.37
C PHE A 13 4.19 4.38 -11.24
N ILE A 14 5.23 4.82 -10.52
CA ILE A 14 6.45 4.04 -10.32
C ILE A 14 6.15 2.78 -9.50
N SER A 15 5.35 2.89 -8.44
CA SER A 15 4.93 1.74 -7.63
C SER A 15 4.08 0.76 -8.45
N SER A 16 3.16 1.26 -9.29
CA SER A 16 2.37 0.42 -10.19
C SER A 16 3.24 -0.25 -11.27
N ALA A 17 4.23 0.46 -11.81
CA ALA A 17 5.19 -0.09 -12.76
C ALA A 17 6.05 -1.18 -12.10
N ALA A 18 6.46 -0.99 -10.84
CA ALA A 18 7.17 -2.03 -10.09
C ALA A 18 6.31 -3.29 -9.91
N LEU A 19 5.01 -3.12 -9.61
CA LEU A 19 4.07 -4.25 -9.56
C LEU A 19 3.89 -4.93 -10.92
N ALA A 20 3.85 -4.16 -12.01
CA ALA A 20 3.79 -4.69 -13.37
C ALA A 20 5.05 -5.50 -13.72
N VAL A 21 6.24 -5.04 -13.30
CA VAL A 21 7.49 -5.80 -13.48
C VAL A 21 7.46 -7.11 -12.70
N LEU A 22 7.00 -7.09 -11.45
CA LEU A 22 6.82 -8.32 -10.66
C LEU A 22 5.88 -9.29 -11.37
N TYR A 23 4.73 -8.79 -11.83
CA TYR A 23 3.73 -9.57 -12.58
C TYR A 23 4.31 -10.24 -13.83
N VAL A 24 5.05 -9.49 -14.66
CA VAL A 24 5.63 -10.02 -15.91
C VAL A 24 6.75 -11.02 -15.63
N THR A 25 7.46 -10.89 -14.49
CA THR A 25 8.55 -11.80 -14.10
C THR A 25 7.99 -13.12 -13.59
N ASP A 26 7.16 -13.06 -12.56
CA ASP A 26 6.42 -14.21 -12.04
C ASP A 26 5.17 -13.71 -11.30
N LYS A 27 4.01 -14.19 -11.73
CA LYS A 27 2.71 -13.86 -11.13
C LYS A 27 2.66 -14.21 -9.64
N ASN A 28 3.36 -15.27 -9.21
CA ASN A 28 3.39 -15.74 -7.83
C ASN A 28 4.00 -14.71 -6.88
N TYR A 29 4.92 -13.86 -7.35
CA TYR A 29 5.50 -12.81 -6.50
C TYR A 29 4.46 -11.82 -5.98
N LEU A 30 3.42 -11.53 -6.77
CA LEU A 30 2.31 -10.69 -6.29
C LEU A 30 1.48 -11.35 -5.19
N LEU A 31 1.48 -12.68 -5.11
CA LEU A 31 0.68 -13.46 -4.15
C LEU A 31 1.47 -13.80 -2.88
N GLU A 32 2.79 -13.90 -2.98
CA GLU A 32 3.70 -14.24 -1.88
C GLU A 32 4.05 -13.05 -0.96
N GLY A 33 3.53 -11.85 -1.22
CA GLY A 33 3.77 -10.68 -0.37
C GLY A 33 4.80 -9.69 -0.92
N TYR A 34 5.40 -9.94 -2.10
CA TYR A 34 6.38 -9.00 -2.69
C TYR A 34 5.73 -7.72 -3.20
N GLU A 35 4.40 -7.69 -3.37
CA GLU A 35 3.66 -6.46 -3.65
C GLU A 35 3.90 -5.40 -2.57
N LYS A 36 4.25 -5.80 -1.33
CA LYS A 36 4.61 -4.89 -0.24
C LYS A 36 5.84 -4.05 -0.54
N LEU A 37 6.72 -4.46 -1.45
CA LEU A 37 7.86 -3.62 -1.88
C LEU A 37 7.39 -2.30 -2.52
N SER A 38 6.19 -2.27 -3.11
CA SER A 38 5.59 -1.03 -3.61
C SER A 38 5.39 0.03 -2.52
N TRP A 39 5.24 -0.37 -1.25
CA TRP A 39 5.13 0.56 -0.13
C TRP A 39 6.42 1.34 0.11
N LEU A 40 7.58 0.73 -0.12
CA LEU A 40 8.87 1.42 0.02
C LEU A 40 9.00 2.54 -1.01
N VAL A 41 8.51 2.31 -2.24
CA VAL A 41 8.48 3.32 -3.30
C VAL A 41 7.58 4.49 -2.91
N ILE A 42 6.37 4.20 -2.42
CA ILE A 42 5.43 5.22 -1.96
C ILE A 42 6.03 6.01 -0.79
N TRP A 43 6.66 5.33 0.17
CA TRP A 43 7.27 5.98 1.32
C TRP A 43 8.43 6.89 0.92
N ALA A 44 9.29 6.46 0.00
CA ALA A 44 10.34 7.29 -0.58
C ALA A 44 9.76 8.54 -1.27
N ALA A 45 8.65 8.42 -2.00
CA ALA A 45 7.97 9.56 -2.60
C ALA A 45 7.48 10.57 -1.54
N CYS A 46 6.97 10.10 -0.39
CA CYS A 46 6.61 10.96 0.73
C CYS A 46 7.81 11.75 1.27
N PHE A 47 8.97 11.11 1.46
CA PHE A 47 10.20 11.80 1.86
C PHE A 47 10.59 12.89 0.86
N VAL A 48 10.57 12.58 -0.43
CA VAL A 48 10.90 13.55 -1.48
C VAL A 48 9.93 14.73 -1.48
N ALA A 49 8.63 14.48 -1.28
CA ALA A 49 7.63 15.54 -1.23
C ALA A 49 7.89 16.52 -0.06
N VAL A 50 8.19 15.99 1.13
CA VAL A 50 8.50 16.82 2.30
C VAL A 50 9.84 17.54 2.15
N ALA A 51 10.86 16.88 1.59
CA ALA A 51 12.15 17.50 1.32
C ALA A 51 12.00 18.71 0.39
N GLN A 52 11.17 18.58 -0.63
CA GLN A 52 10.92 19.64 -1.61
C GLN A 52 10.10 20.79 -1.04
N GLU A 53 9.13 20.53 -0.17
CA GLU A 53 8.42 21.57 0.58
C GLU A 53 9.37 22.34 1.49
N ARG A 54 10.28 21.63 2.18
CA ARG A 54 11.30 22.25 3.03
C ARG A 54 12.30 23.09 2.24
N SER A 55 12.81 22.58 1.13
CA SER A 55 13.75 23.29 0.25
C SER A 55 13.13 24.51 -0.45
N ALA A 56 11.80 24.57 -0.55
CA ALA A 56 11.11 25.73 -1.10
C ALA A 56 11.02 26.91 -0.10
N LYS A 57 11.35 26.68 1.18
CA LYS A 57 11.38 27.72 2.21
C LYS A 57 12.79 28.29 2.33
N GLU A 58 12.90 29.62 2.40
CA GLU A 58 14.19 30.33 2.51
C GLU A 58 14.97 29.93 3.77
N ASP A 59 14.24 29.73 4.88
CA ASP A 59 14.80 29.37 6.18
C ASP A 59 14.99 27.85 6.36
N GLN A 60 14.49 27.06 5.42
CA GLN A 60 14.48 25.59 5.43
C GLN A 60 13.91 24.97 6.71
N PHE A 61 13.07 25.70 7.45
CA PHE A 61 12.37 25.18 8.62
C PHE A 61 11.00 24.67 8.23
N ILE A 62 10.64 23.50 8.73
CA ILE A 62 9.34 22.89 8.49
C ILE A 62 8.84 22.27 9.77
N GLY A 63 7.71 22.79 10.26
CA GLY A 63 7.07 22.24 11.44
C GLY A 63 6.43 20.88 11.14
N PHE A 64 6.10 20.13 12.19
CA PHE A 64 5.49 18.81 12.05
C PHE A 64 4.24 18.80 11.16
N TYR A 65 3.28 19.71 11.41
CA TYR A 65 2.04 19.78 10.64
C TYR A 65 2.28 20.15 9.16
N GLU A 66 3.25 21.02 8.92
CA GLU A 66 3.64 21.43 7.57
C GLU A 66 4.33 20.31 6.80
N ALA A 67 5.05 19.41 7.48
CA ALA A 67 5.65 18.22 6.87
C ALA A 67 4.63 17.07 6.71
N LEU A 68 3.70 16.91 7.65
CA LEU A 68 2.68 15.85 7.62
C LEU A 68 1.74 15.98 6.42
N ARG A 69 1.28 17.21 6.14
CA ARG A 69 0.34 17.46 5.06
C ARG A 69 0.85 16.99 3.68
N PRO A 70 2.04 17.42 3.19
CA PRO A 70 2.55 16.97 1.90
C PRO A 70 2.90 15.48 1.90
N ALA A 71 3.40 14.91 3.00
CA ALA A 71 3.63 13.46 3.10
C ALA A 71 2.33 12.68 2.91
N PHE A 72 1.28 13.01 3.67
CA PHE A 72 0.02 12.27 3.62
C PHE A 72 -0.72 12.47 2.30
N GLN A 73 -0.73 13.68 1.73
CA GLN A 73 -1.29 13.90 0.40
C GLN A 73 -0.58 13.04 -0.66
N THR A 74 0.75 13.00 -0.63
CA THR A 74 1.56 12.19 -1.55
C THR A 74 1.21 10.72 -1.42
N PHE A 75 1.13 10.20 -0.20
CA PHE A 75 0.69 8.83 0.08
C PHE A 75 -0.67 8.53 -0.54
N VAL A 76 -1.68 9.36 -0.26
CA VAL A 76 -3.05 9.13 -0.74
C VAL A 76 -3.12 9.07 -2.26
N TYR A 77 -2.49 10.00 -2.97
CA TYR A 77 -2.46 9.96 -4.44
C TYR A 77 -1.76 8.71 -4.97
N ALA A 78 -0.60 8.37 -4.42
CA ALA A 78 0.16 7.21 -4.86
C ALA A 78 -0.60 5.90 -4.60
N TYR A 79 -1.19 5.78 -3.41
CA TYR A 79 -1.98 4.62 -3.00
C TYR A 79 -3.23 4.44 -3.87
N VAL A 80 -3.96 5.51 -4.16
CA VAL A 80 -5.13 5.45 -5.05
C VAL A 80 -4.76 4.93 -6.44
N ILE A 81 -3.66 5.43 -7.03
CA ILE A 81 -3.20 4.94 -8.34
C ILE A 81 -2.84 3.46 -8.27
N LYS A 82 -2.08 3.06 -7.25
CA LYS A 82 -1.71 1.66 -7.03
C LYS A 82 -2.96 0.78 -6.93
N THR A 83 -3.96 1.18 -6.15
CA THR A 83 -5.20 0.40 -5.97
C THR A 83 -5.98 0.29 -7.26
N ILE A 84 -6.08 1.36 -8.05
CA ILE A 84 -6.70 1.33 -9.38
C ILE A 84 -5.94 0.35 -10.29
N PHE A 85 -4.61 0.40 -10.30
CA PHE A 85 -3.80 -0.52 -11.10
C PHE A 85 -4.04 -1.99 -10.70
N ILE A 86 -4.01 -2.32 -9.41
CA ILE A 86 -4.27 -3.69 -8.92
C ILE A 86 -5.68 -4.13 -9.30
N TYR A 87 -6.67 -3.26 -9.14
CA TYR A 87 -8.05 -3.56 -9.54
C TYR A 87 -8.16 -3.85 -11.04
N LEU A 88 -7.54 -3.02 -11.89
CA LEU A 88 -7.52 -3.25 -13.34
C LEU A 88 -6.81 -4.57 -13.69
N LEU A 89 -5.69 -4.86 -13.01
CA LEU A 89 -4.91 -6.07 -13.23
C LEU A 89 -5.74 -7.33 -12.97
N PHE A 90 -6.39 -7.42 -11.80
CA PHE A 90 -7.14 -8.61 -11.39
C PHE A 90 -8.53 -8.74 -12.04
N VAL A 91 -9.15 -7.63 -12.45
CA VAL A 91 -10.52 -7.66 -12.98
C VAL A 91 -10.56 -7.67 -14.50
N TYR A 92 -9.65 -6.97 -15.17
CA TYR A 92 -9.73 -6.76 -16.62
C TYR A 92 -8.53 -7.30 -17.40
N ILE A 93 -7.33 -7.31 -16.83
CA ILE A 93 -6.11 -7.70 -17.57
C ILE A 93 -5.88 -9.22 -17.44
N ASP A 94 -5.86 -9.74 -16.22
CA ASP A 94 -5.60 -11.15 -15.93
C ASP A 94 -6.53 -11.66 -14.81
N PRO A 95 -7.78 -12.01 -15.15
CA PRO A 95 -8.76 -12.54 -14.19
C PRO A 95 -8.34 -13.84 -13.52
N ASP A 96 -7.44 -14.62 -14.14
CA ASP A 96 -6.96 -15.89 -13.59
C ASP A 96 -6.11 -15.66 -12.32
N LEU A 97 -5.53 -14.46 -12.15
CA LEU A 97 -4.87 -14.06 -10.90
C LEU A 97 -5.81 -14.13 -9.69
N LEU A 98 -7.11 -13.90 -9.88
CA LEU A 98 -8.09 -14.00 -8.82
C LEU A 98 -8.21 -15.44 -8.33
N GLU A 99 -8.29 -16.39 -9.26
CA GLU A 99 -8.38 -17.81 -8.92
C GLU A 99 -7.09 -18.30 -8.28
N LEU A 100 -5.93 -17.90 -8.81
CA LEU A 100 -4.63 -18.23 -8.23
C LEU A 100 -4.47 -17.65 -6.81
N SER A 101 -4.89 -16.39 -6.60
CA SER A 101 -4.90 -15.74 -5.29
C SER A 101 -5.79 -16.49 -4.29
N LYS A 102 -6.98 -16.92 -4.72
CA LYS A 102 -7.88 -17.74 -3.91
C LYS A 102 -7.25 -19.08 -3.55
N GLN A 103 -6.64 -19.78 -4.51
CA GLN A 103 -5.97 -21.05 -4.26
C GLN A 103 -4.85 -20.90 -3.22
N LYS A 104 -4.01 -19.86 -3.37
CA LYS A 104 -2.94 -19.54 -2.40
C LYS A 104 -3.47 -19.18 -1.02
N ALA A 105 -4.54 -18.40 -0.93
CA ALA A 105 -5.17 -18.07 0.35
C ALA A 105 -5.69 -19.33 1.08
N ILE A 106 -6.30 -20.27 0.32
CA ILE A 106 -6.78 -21.55 0.86
C ILE A 106 -5.61 -22.43 1.31
N GLU A 107 -4.52 -22.50 0.53
CA GLU A 107 -3.30 -23.23 0.88
C GLU A 107 -2.74 -22.73 2.22
N ILE A 108 -2.55 -21.41 2.36
CA ILE A 108 -2.08 -20.77 3.59
C ILE A 108 -3.04 -21.05 4.75
N PHE A 109 -4.36 -20.99 4.54
CA PHE A 109 -5.35 -21.29 5.56
C PHE A 109 -5.25 -22.74 6.08
N ILE A 110 -4.96 -23.69 5.19
CA ILE A 110 -4.75 -25.11 5.54
C ILE A 110 -3.42 -25.31 6.28
N GLU A 111 -2.34 -24.69 5.81
CA GLU A 111 -1.03 -24.75 6.45
C GLU A 111 -1.05 -24.19 7.88
N HIS A 112 -1.87 -23.16 8.12
CA HIS A 112 -2.02 -22.53 9.43
C HIS A 112 -3.16 -23.11 10.28
N LYS A 113 -3.57 -24.36 10.00
CA LYS A 113 -4.54 -25.06 10.84
C LYS A 113 -4.04 -25.11 12.30
N PRO A 114 -4.83 -24.63 13.29
CA PRO A 114 -4.48 -24.77 14.69
C PRO A 114 -4.42 -26.25 15.10
N ALA A 115 -3.34 -26.65 15.77
CA ALA A 115 -3.10 -28.06 16.14
C ALA A 115 -4.21 -28.64 17.03
N GLU A 116 -4.80 -27.81 17.88
CA GLU A 116 -5.84 -28.21 18.84
C GLU A 116 -7.26 -28.24 18.24
N GLU A 117 -7.44 -27.76 17.00
CA GLU A 117 -8.77 -27.63 16.40
C GLU A 117 -9.28 -28.97 15.80
N PRO A 118 -10.46 -29.45 16.24
CA PRO A 118 -11.09 -30.63 15.66
C PRO A 118 -11.28 -30.52 14.14
N GLN A 119 -11.04 -31.61 13.42
CA GLN A 119 -11.10 -31.63 11.95
C GLN A 119 -12.46 -31.19 11.40
N GLU A 120 -13.55 -31.56 12.06
CA GLU A 120 -14.90 -31.19 11.63
C GLU A 120 -15.13 -29.67 11.68
N ILE A 121 -14.70 -29.03 12.77
CA ILE A 121 -14.78 -27.58 12.95
C ILE A 121 -13.92 -26.87 11.91
N PHE A 122 -12.69 -27.33 11.72
CA PHE A 122 -11.78 -26.79 10.71
C PHE A 122 -12.37 -26.91 9.30
N ASN A 123 -12.91 -28.08 8.93
CA ASN A 123 -13.53 -28.29 7.62
C ASN A 123 -14.75 -27.37 7.40
N GLY A 124 -15.57 -27.17 8.43
CA GLY A 124 -16.70 -26.22 8.36
C GLY A 124 -16.23 -24.79 8.10
N ARG A 125 -15.16 -24.34 8.78
CA ARG A 125 -14.54 -23.03 8.55
C ARG A 125 -13.91 -22.92 7.16
N LEU A 126 -13.23 -23.97 6.70
CA LEU A 126 -12.61 -24.03 5.37
C LEU A 126 -13.67 -23.90 4.26
N GLU A 127 -14.80 -24.59 4.39
CA GLU A 127 -15.89 -24.49 3.41
C GLU A 127 -16.57 -23.11 3.42
N ALA A 128 -16.67 -22.46 4.58
CA ALA A 128 -17.10 -21.06 4.66
C ALA A 128 -16.08 -20.13 3.98
N TYR A 129 -14.79 -20.30 4.27
CA TYR A 129 -13.70 -19.51 3.73
C TYR A 129 -13.61 -19.61 2.20
N LYS A 130 -13.76 -20.80 1.63
CA LYS A 130 -13.79 -21.02 0.17
C LYS A 130 -14.91 -20.26 -0.55
N LYS A 131 -16.00 -19.92 0.14
CA LYS A 131 -17.14 -19.18 -0.42
C LYS A 131 -16.95 -17.66 -0.35
N GLU A 132 -15.96 -17.18 0.38
CA GLU A 132 -15.66 -15.76 0.45
C GLU A 132 -15.18 -15.21 -0.90
N TYR A 133 -15.35 -13.90 -1.07
CA TYR A 133 -14.86 -13.19 -2.24
C TYR A 133 -13.44 -12.67 -1.97
N PHE A 134 -12.49 -13.19 -2.74
CA PHE A 134 -11.05 -12.93 -2.62
C PHE A 134 -10.54 -11.81 -3.54
N GLY A 135 -11.42 -11.21 -4.35
CA GLY A 135 -11.00 -10.21 -5.32
C GLY A 135 -10.77 -8.83 -4.72
N PRO A 136 -9.99 -7.98 -5.40
CA PRO A 136 -9.78 -6.61 -4.95
C PRO A 136 -11.11 -5.85 -4.99
N ARG A 137 -11.43 -5.19 -3.88
CA ARG A 137 -12.57 -4.28 -3.78
C ARG A 137 -12.03 -2.85 -3.84
N LEU A 138 -12.78 -1.93 -4.44
CA LEU A 138 -12.40 -0.51 -4.44
C LEU A 138 -12.65 0.17 -3.09
N PHE A 139 -13.55 -0.41 -2.29
CA PHE A 139 -13.89 0.08 -0.96
C PHE A 139 -14.11 -1.11 -0.03
N ASP A 140 -13.20 -1.31 0.91
CA ASP A 140 -13.36 -2.26 2.01
C ASP A 140 -12.62 -1.78 3.27
N LEU A 141 -12.81 -2.53 4.36
CA LEU A 141 -12.13 -2.25 5.63
C LEU A 141 -10.61 -2.36 5.51
N GLY A 142 -10.10 -3.21 4.61
CA GLY A 142 -8.68 -3.35 4.35
C GLY A 142 -8.08 -2.06 3.81
N ILE A 143 -8.69 -1.48 2.78
CA ILE A 143 -8.30 -0.18 2.21
C ILE A 143 -8.34 0.92 3.27
N MET A 144 -9.38 0.94 4.11
CA MET A 144 -9.47 1.94 5.18
C MET A 144 -8.32 1.79 6.18
N LEU A 145 -7.99 0.56 6.59
CA LEU A 145 -6.84 0.28 7.45
C LEU A 145 -5.53 0.70 6.79
N GLU A 146 -5.35 0.44 5.50
CA GLU A 146 -4.15 0.82 4.76
C GLU A 146 -3.96 2.34 4.67
N VAL A 147 -5.06 3.10 4.54
CA VAL A 147 -5.00 4.57 4.59
C VAL A 147 -4.62 5.07 5.99
N ILE A 148 -5.12 4.43 7.05
CA ILE A 148 -4.73 4.74 8.44
C ILE A 148 -3.23 4.44 8.65
N LEU A 149 -2.75 3.28 8.20
CA LEU A 149 -1.33 2.93 8.25
C LEU A 149 -0.47 3.91 7.43
N GLY A 150 -0.97 4.34 6.27
CA GLY A 150 -0.35 5.38 5.46
C GLY A 150 -0.26 6.73 6.14
N PHE A 151 -1.28 7.10 6.93
CA PHE A 151 -1.23 8.28 7.77
C PHE A 151 -0.16 8.15 8.85
N VAL A 152 -0.05 6.99 9.51
CA VAL A 152 1.01 6.72 10.50
C VAL A 152 2.40 6.84 9.86
N LEU A 153 2.61 6.26 8.68
CA LEU A 153 3.87 6.41 7.93
C LEU A 153 4.17 7.87 7.55
N SER A 154 3.14 8.61 7.18
CA SER A 154 3.26 10.04 6.87
C SER A 154 3.64 10.85 8.11
N ALA A 155 3.08 10.51 9.28
CA ALA A 155 3.44 11.10 10.56
C ALA A 155 4.87 10.76 10.98
N ILE A 156 5.32 9.52 10.77
CA ILE A 156 6.72 9.13 10.99
C ILE A 156 7.64 9.95 10.07
N THR A 157 7.30 10.06 8.79
CA THR A 157 8.06 10.86 7.82
C THR A 157 8.15 12.33 8.26
N ALA A 158 7.02 12.91 8.65
CA ALA A 158 6.96 14.28 9.15
C ALA A 158 7.78 14.49 10.42
N PHE A 159 7.72 13.54 11.36
CA PHE A 159 8.50 13.58 12.59
C PHE A 159 10.01 13.50 12.32
N LEU A 160 10.43 12.63 11.40
CA LEU A 160 11.85 12.47 11.04
C LEU A 160 12.39 13.68 10.28
N MET A 161 11.55 14.35 9.51
CA MET A 161 11.96 15.46 8.64
C MET A 161 11.69 16.85 9.21
N ARG A 162 10.94 16.95 10.32
CA ARG A 162 10.68 18.23 10.96
C ARG A 162 11.99 18.91 11.33
N ARG A 163 12.02 20.21 11.12
CA ARG A 163 13.11 21.06 11.57
C ARG A 163 12.45 22.31 12.14
N ASP A 164 12.34 22.32 13.45
CA ASP A 164 11.73 23.43 14.18
C ASP A 164 12.65 24.65 14.12
N ARG A 165 12.06 25.84 14.12
CA ARG A 165 12.81 27.09 14.17
C ARG A 165 13.53 27.19 15.53
N PRO A 166 14.79 27.61 15.58
CA PRO A 166 15.46 27.86 16.84
C PRO A 166 14.75 29.01 17.58
N ASP A 167 14.53 28.84 18.88
CA ASP A 167 13.77 29.76 19.74
C ASP A 167 14.53 31.06 20.12
N TYR A 168 15.51 31.50 19.31
CA TYR A 168 16.36 32.65 19.63
C TYR A 168 15.88 33.97 19.01
#